data_AF-A0A6M3ZCP0-F1
#
_entry.id   AF-A0A6M3ZCP0-F1
#
_cell.length_a   1.000
_cell.length_b   1.000
_cell.length_c   1.000
_cell.angle_alpha   90.00
_cell.angle_beta   90.00
_cell.angle_gamma   90.00
#
_symmetry.space_group_name_H-M   'P 1'
#
loop_
_entity.id
_entity.type
_entity.pdbx_description
1 polymer ?
#
loop_
_entity_poly.entity_id
_entity_poly.type
_entity_poly.pdbx_seq_one_letter_code
_entity_poly.pdbx_strand_id
1 'polypeptide(L)'
;MLKRISRIRLVKFNSLGIASVFQVGDTNEIDMSVKVFAVQRSLSTFYHNEGSFNKKEYQIFQQQAVKPLPETGVQSAFCHEVPAIYVRSIKIQGVSASSVLHAGSASLIRGDARLKHIRQIQSPRSQSPAKNI
;
A
#
# COMPACT_ATOMS: atom_id res chain seq x y z
N MET A 1 17.97 15.90 20.31
CA MET A 1 18.30 16.08 18.88
C MET A 1 17.11 16.73 18.20
N LEU A 2 17.30 17.82 17.46
CA LEU A 2 16.18 18.50 16.78
C LEU A 2 15.70 17.64 15.60
N LYS A 3 14.39 17.34 15.57
CA LYS A 3 13.77 16.66 14.42
C LYS A 3 13.72 17.61 13.22
N ARG A 4 13.83 17.06 12.01
CA ARG A 4 13.73 17.83 10.76
C ARG A 4 12.27 18.24 10.51
N ILE A 5 12.06 19.47 10.07
CA ILE A 5 10.74 19.98 9.65
C ILE A 5 10.61 19.84 8.14
N SER A 6 9.50 19.27 7.68
CA SER A 6 9.15 19.24 6.25
C SER A 6 8.37 20.51 5.88
N ARG A 7 8.98 21.42 5.11
CA ARG A 7 8.36 22.65 4.61
C ARG A 7 7.91 22.43 3.17
N ILE A 8 6.65 22.04 3.01
CA ILE A 8 6.06 21.75 1.71
C ILE A 8 5.16 22.91 1.30
N ARG A 9 5.41 23.51 0.13
CA ARG A 9 4.64 24.67 -0.34
C ARG A 9 3.28 24.30 -0.94
N LEU A 10 3.22 23.18 -1.66
CA LEU A 10 1.99 22.71 -2.29
C LEU A 10 1.95 21.19 -2.32
N VAL A 11 0.81 20.61 -1.93
CA VAL A 11 0.51 19.20 -2.15
C VAL A 11 -0.79 19.10 -2.94
N LYS A 12 -0.75 18.41 -4.07
CA LYS A 12 -1.91 18.14 -4.92
C LYS A 12 -2.17 16.63 -4.97
N PHE A 13 -3.37 16.22 -4.61
CA PHE A 13 -3.87 14.86 -4.79
C PHE A 13 -4.98 14.86 -5.82
N ASN A 14 -4.96 13.86 -6.70
CA ASN A 14 -6.09 13.61 -7.58
C ASN A 14 -7.11 12.65 -6.93
N SER A 15 -6.68 11.72 -6.07
CA SER A 15 -7.58 10.78 -5.38
C SER A 15 -7.00 10.27 -4.05
N LEU A 16 -7.88 10.11 -3.06
CA LEU A 16 -7.65 9.41 -1.80
C LEU A 16 -8.70 8.29 -1.73
N GLY A 17 -8.23 7.04 -1.75
CA GLY A 17 -9.02 5.84 -1.96
C GLY A 17 -9.28 5.05 -0.68
N ILE A 18 -9.38 3.73 -0.84
CA ILE A 18 -9.88 2.83 0.20
C ILE A 18 -8.90 2.78 1.36
N ALA A 19 -9.38 3.12 2.56
CA ALA A 19 -8.65 3.08 3.83
C ALA A 19 -7.31 3.83 3.81
N SER A 20 -7.11 4.76 2.88
CA SER A 20 -5.87 5.55 2.80
C SER A 20 -5.92 6.79 3.68
N VAL A 21 -4.74 7.22 4.15
CA VAL A 21 -4.61 8.40 5.01
C VAL A 21 -3.60 9.37 4.40
N PHE A 22 -3.94 10.65 4.41
CA PHE A 22 -2.98 11.72 4.21
C PHE A 22 -2.69 12.37 5.58
N GLN A 23 -1.49 12.18 6.09
CA GLN A 23 -1.06 12.65 7.40
C GLN A 23 -0.05 13.79 7.24
N VAL A 24 -0.30 14.92 7.91
CA VAL A 24 0.62 16.06 7.98
C VAL A 24 0.94 16.34 9.45
N GLY A 25 2.23 16.50 9.75
CA GLY A 25 2.74 16.64 11.11
C GLY A 25 3.36 15.36 11.64
N ASP A 26 3.96 15.46 12.83
CA ASP A 26 4.68 14.34 13.42
C ASP A 26 3.72 13.26 13.94
N THR A 27 4.17 12.01 13.90
CA THR A 27 3.38 10.85 14.31
C THR A 27 4.31 9.87 15.01
N ASN A 28 3.81 9.15 16.01
CA ASN A 28 4.65 8.17 16.69
C ASN A 28 4.73 6.87 15.88
N GLU A 29 3.57 6.27 15.64
CA GLU A 29 3.46 4.98 14.95
C GLU A 29 2.49 5.09 13.78
N ILE A 30 2.85 4.47 12.65
CA ILE A 30 1.98 4.30 11.49
C ILE A 30 1.91 2.80 11.20
N ASP A 31 0.76 2.21 11.46
CA ASP A 31 0.49 0.80 11.16
C ASP A 31 -0.47 0.68 9.97
N MET A 32 0.02 0.10 8.88
CA MET A 32 -0.71 -0.13 7.65
C MET A 32 -0.89 -1.63 7.45
N SER A 33 -2.13 -2.06 7.20
CA SER A 33 -2.39 -3.45 6.83
C SER A 33 -3.47 -3.57 5.75
N VAL A 34 -3.22 -4.45 4.78
CA VAL A 34 -4.18 -4.72 3.72
C VAL A 34 -4.11 -6.18 3.25
N LYS A 35 -5.28 -6.77 3.02
CA LYS A 35 -5.43 -8.06 2.34
C LYS A 35 -6.26 -7.85 1.09
N VAL A 36 -5.71 -8.19 -0.06
CA VAL A 36 -6.38 -8.02 -1.36
C VAL A 36 -6.40 -9.33 -2.11
N PHE A 37 -7.60 -9.69 -2.56
CA PHE A 37 -7.83 -10.77 -3.49
C PHE A 37 -8.28 -10.17 -4.82
N ALA A 38 -7.50 -10.37 -5.88
CA ALA A 38 -7.74 -9.73 -7.16
C ALA A 38 -7.82 -10.79 -8.26
N VAL A 39 -9.01 -10.95 -8.85
CA VAL A 39 -9.24 -11.84 -9.98
C VAL A 39 -9.36 -11.02 -11.25
N GLN A 40 -8.52 -11.33 -12.24
CA GLN A 40 -8.55 -10.73 -13.56
C GLN A 40 -8.90 -11.78 -14.61
N ARG A 41 -9.90 -11.50 -15.44
CA ARG A 41 -10.36 -12.41 -16.50
C ARG A 41 -10.11 -11.81 -17.88
N SER A 42 -9.94 -12.66 -18.90
CA SER A 42 -9.91 -12.22 -20.30
C SER A 42 -11.19 -11.51 -20.74
N LEU A 43 -12.35 -12.03 -20.31
CA LEU A 43 -13.65 -11.36 -20.46
C LEU A 43 -14.04 -10.76 -19.11
N SER A 44 -14.50 -9.52 -19.09
CA SER A 44 -14.88 -8.80 -17.87
C SER A 44 -16.22 -9.31 -17.29
N THR A 45 -16.20 -10.52 -16.73
CA THR A 45 -17.30 -11.08 -15.95
C THR A 45 -16.99 -10.95 -14.47
N PHE A 46 -17.93 -10.38 -13.72
CA PHE A 46 -17.81 -10.15 -12.28
C PHE A 46 -18.82 -11.02 -11.55
N TYR A 47 -18.32 -11.91 -10.72
CA TYR A 47 -19.12 -12.72 -9.80
C TYR A 47 -19.11 -12.04 -8.43
N HIS A 48 -20.22 -12.08 -7.70
CA HIS A 48 -20.30 -11.49 -6.36
C HIS A 48 -19.46 -12.26 -5.32
N ASN A 49 -18.91 -13.43 -5.69
CA ASN A 49 -18.05 -14.27 -4.86
C ASN A 49 -16.77 -14.61 -5.62
N GLU A 50 -15.94 -13.59 -5.89
CA GLU A 50 -14.69 -13.76 -6.65
C GLU A 50 -13.64 -14.60 -5.94
N GLY A 51 -13.70 -14.65 -4.61
CA GLY A 51 -12.76 -15.41 -3.81
C GLY A 51 -12.96 -15.19 -2.33
N SER A 52 -12.25 -16.00 -1.57
CA SER A 52 -12.28 -15.99 -0.12
C SER A 52 -10.88 -15.79 0.43
N PHE A 53 -10.78 -15.12 1.57
CA PHE A 53 -9.56 -15.12 2.39
C PHE A 53 -9.39 -16.43 3.19
N ASN A 54 -10.01 -17.52 2.73
CA ASN A 54 -10.02 -18.81 3.43
C ASN A 54 -8.59 -19.37 3.54
N LYS A 55 -8.25 -19.75 4.78
CA LYS A 55 -6.97 -20.35 5.16
C LYS A 55 -6.58 -21.55 4.31
N LYS A 56 -7.56 -22.40 3.98
CA LYS A 56 -7.30 -23.67 3.27
C LYS A 56 -6.84 -23.45 1.83
N GLU A 57 -7.24 -22.33 1.22
CA GLU A 57 -6.94 -22.02 -0.18
C GLU A 57 -5.68 -21.17 -0.33
N TYR A 58 -5.48 -20.17 0.55
CA TYR A 58 -4.41 -19.19 0.38
C TYR A 58 -3.68 -18.89 1.70
N GLN A 59 -2.57 -19.60 1.93
CA GLN A 59 -1.75 -19.44 3.14
C GLN A 59 -1.16 -18.02 3.30
N ILE A 60 -0.96 -17.29 2.19
CA ILE A 60 -0.40 -15.93 2.19
C ILE A 60 -1.19 -14.96 3.09
N PHE A 61 -2.50 -15.15 3.26
CA PHE A 61 -3.34 -14.27 4.09
C PHE A 61 -3.25 -14.55 5.59
N GLN A 62 -2.56 -15.62 5.97
CA GLN A 62 -2.35 -16.02 7.38
C GLN A 62 -0.89 -16.04 7.80
N GLN A 63 0.03 -15.93 6.85
CA GLN A 63 1.44 -15.83 7.18
C GLN A 63 1.67 -14.59 8.04
N GLN A 64 2.38 -14.77 9.16
CA GLN A 64 2.70 -13.68 10.05
C GLN A 64 3.57 -12.63 9.34
N ALA A 65 3.34 -11.35 9.61
CA ALA A 65 4.21 -10.29 9.15
C ALA A 65 5.62 -10.49 9.71
N VAL A 66 6.63 -10.35 8.85
CA VAL A 66 8.01 -10.27 9.31
C VAL A 66 8.14 -8.97 10.06
N LYS A 67 8.30 -9.06 11.38
CA LYS A 67 8.56 -7.89 12.21
C LYS A 67 10.06 -7.61 12.18
N PRO A 68 10.47 -6.33 12.11
CA PRO A 68 11.87 -6.00 12.34
C PRO A 68 12.31 -6.59 13.68
N LEU A 69 13.53 -7.14 13.72
CA LEU A 69 14.13 -7.59 14.96
C LEU A 69 14.20 -6.39 15.93
N PRO A 70 14.10 -6.61 17.25
CA PRO A 70 14.32 -5.55 18.22
C PRO A 70 15.65 -4.86 17.90
N GLU A 71 15.69 -3.53 17.98
CA GLU A 71 16.90 -2.77 17.71
C GLU A 71 18.07 -3.37 18.50
N THR A 72 19.08 -3.85 17.79
CA THR A 72 20.37 -4.15 18.41
C THR A 72 20.96 -2.83 18.90
N GLY A 73 21.61 -2.81 20.06
CA GLY A 73 21.98 -1.60 20.82
C GLY A 73 23.01 -0.64 20.18
N VAL A 74 23.00 -0.51 18.85
CA VAL A 74 23.79 0.45 18.08
C VAL A 74 23.22 1.85 18.32
N GLN A 75 23.93 2.64 19.11
CA GLN A 75 23.63 4.05 19.30
C GLN A 75 24.16 4.83 18.09
N SER A 76 23.28 5.58 17.45
CA SER A 76 23.64 6.50 16.36
C SER A 76 23.25 7.93 16.72
N ALA A 77 24.12 8.88 16.40
CA ALA A 77 23.87 10.30 16.58
C ALA A 77 23.92 10.98 15.22
N PHE A 78 22.88 11.77 14.91
CA PHE A 78 22.79 12.50 13.65
C PHE A 78 22.86 14.01 13.92
N CYS A 79 23.71 14.72 13.19
CA CYS A 79 23.69 16.18 13.15
C CYS A 79 22.91 16.65 11.91
N HIS A 80 21.97 17.57 12.10
CA HIS A 80 21.22 18.20 11.01
C HIS A 80 21.55 19.69 11.00
N GLU A 81 22.60 20.08 10.27
CA GLU A 81 23.04 21.49 10.16
C GLU A 81 21.91 22.40 9.68
N VAL A 82 21.08 21.91 8.76
CA VAL A 82 19.85 22.56 8.31
C VAL A 82 18.67 21.62 8.60
N PRO A 83 17.94 21.81 9.71
CA PRO A 83 16.85 20.91 10.13
C PRO A 83 15.55 21.16 9.37
N ALA A 84 15.63 21.51 8.09
CA ALA A 84 14.49 21.82 7.24
C ALA A 84 14.61 21.16 5.87
N ILE A 85 13.59 20.41 5.49
CA ILE A 85 13.45 19.80 4.16
C ILE A 85 12.48 20.66 3.37
N TYR A 86 12.95 21.34 2.33
CA TYR A 86 12.14 22.23 1.51
C TYR A 86 11.64 21.51 0.27
N VAL A 87 10.31 21.44 0.11
CA VAL A 87 9.68 20.81 -1.03
C VAL A 87 8.71 21.79 -1.69
N ARG A 88 8.96 22.13 -2.96
CA ARG A 88 8.13 23.12 -3.67
C ARG A 88 6.74 22.60 -4.01
N SER A 89 6.63 21.38 -4.52
CA SER A 89 5.35 20.81 -4.92
C SER A 89 5.41 19.30 -4.95
N ILE A 90 4.37 18.68 -4.40
CA ILE A 90 4.12 17.24 -4.48
C ILE A 90 2.83 17.04 -5.26
N LYS A 91 2.85 16.19 -6.29
CA LYS A 91 1.67 15.82 -7.06
C LYS A 91 1.49 14.30 -7.00
N ILE A 92 0.36 13.87 -6.46
CA ILE A 92 0.03 12.46 -6.23
C ILE A 92 -1.23 12.12 -7.02
N GLN A 93 -1.15 11.02 -7.78
CA GLN A 93 -2.26 10.54 -8.59
C GLN A 93 -3.32 9.84 -7.75
N GLY A 94 -2.89 9.02 -6.79
CA GLY A 94 -3.81 8.31 -5.91
C GLY A 94 -3.06 7.69 -4.74
N VAL A 95 -3.71 7.65 -3.58
CA VAL A 95 -3.31 6.86 -2.42
C VAL A 95 -4.49 5.95 -2.10
N SER A 96 -4.29 4.64 -1.91
CA SER A 96 -5.38 3.66 -1.73
C SER A 96 -4.86 2.37 -1.08
N ALA A 97 -5.75 1.47 -0.68
CA ALA A 97 -5.43 0.15 -0.12
C ALA A 97 -4.61 0.23 1.18
N SER A 98 -5.12 0.95 2.17
CA SER A 98 -4.47 1.15 3.48
C SER A 98 -3.08 1.78 3.41
N SER A 99 -2.81 2.58 2.38
CA SER A 99 -1.55 3.34 2.27
C SER A 99 -1.66 4.71 2.91
N VAL A 100 -0.55 5.17 3.47
CA VAL A 100 -0.45 6.48 4.12
C VAL A 100 0.57 7.32 3.36
N LEU A 101 0.16 8.52 2.98
CA LEU A 101 1.12 9.56 2.62
C LEU A 101 1.35 10.43 3.84
N HIS A 102 2.60 10.48 4.30
CA HIS A 102 2.98 11.19 5.51
C HIS A 102 3.95 12.33 5.21
N ALA A 103 3.63 13.53 5.69
CA ALA A 103 4.48 14.71 5.65
C ALA A 103 4.81 15.15 7.08
N GLY A 104 5.87 14.58 7.65
CA GLY A 104 6.31 14.83 9.03
C GLY A 104 7.37 13.82 9.45
N SER A 105 7.63 13.71 10.75
CA SER A 105 8.48 12.68 11.33
C SER A 105 7.65 11.54 11.89
N ALA A 106 8.03 10.29 11.59
CA ALA A 106 7.50 9.08 12.21
C ALA A 106 8.61 8.37 13.02
N SER A 107 8.27 7.84 14.20
CA SER A 107 9.21 7.00 14.96
C SER A 107 9.24 5.58 14.42
N LEU A 108 8.06 5.01 14.13
CA LEU A 108 7.93 3.64 13.66
C LEU A 108 6.84 3.54 12.59
N ILE A 109 7.18 2.87 11.49
CA ILE A 109 6.24 2.60 10.39
C ILE A 109 6.22 1.09 10.18
N ARG A 110 5.05 0.47 10.29
CA ARG A 110 4.84 -0.95 10.01
C ARG A 110 3.84 -1.09 8.87
N GLY A 111 4.20 -1.85 7.84
CA GLY A 111 3.32 -2.13 6.71
C GLY A 111 3.22 -3.62 6.45
N ASP A 112 2.01 -4.16 6.39
CA ASP A 112 1.74 -5.54 5.99
C ASP A 112 0.72 -5.59 4.83
N ALA A 113 1.19 -5.92 3.64
CA ALA A 113 0.36 -6.06 2.46
C ALA A 113 0.37 -7.51 1.98
N ARG A 114 -0.81 -8.14 1.96
CA ARG A 114 -1.01 -9.50 1.44
C ARG A 114 -1.87 -9.44 0.19
N LEU A 115 -1.26 -9.68 -0.96
CA LEU A 115 -1.92 -9.64 -2.26
C LEU A 115 -1.92 -11.04 -2.89
N LYS A 116 -3.08 -11.51 -3.33
CA LYS A 116 -3.19 -12.67 -4.23
C LYS A 116 -3.86 -12.22 -5.52
N HIS A 117 -3.09 -12.21 -6.61
CA HIS A 117 -3.62 -12.02 -7.96
C HIS A 117 -3.83 -13.37 -8.64
N ILE A 118 -4.99 -13.53 -9.27
CA ILE A 118 -5.31 -14.68 -10.13
C ILE A 118 -5.72 -14.15 -11.49
N ARG A 119 -5.09 -14.66 -12.54
CA ARG A 119 -5.45 -14.34 -13.92
C ARG A 119 -6.08 -15.56 -14.59
N GLN A 120 -7.32 -15.41 -15.07
CA GLN A 120 -8.04 -16.41 -15.84
C GLN A 120 -7.97 -16.03 -17.31
N ILE A 121 -7.13 -16.74 -18.06
CA ILE A 121 -6.89 -16.49 -19.48
C ILE A 121 -7.68 -17.52 -20.29
N GLN A 122 -8.49 -17.07 -21.25
CA GLN A 122 -9.12 -17.99 -22.19
C GLN A 122 -8.08 -18.63 -23.11
N SER A 123 -8.20 -19.94 -23.33
CA SER A 123 -7.36 -20.64 -24.27
C SER A 123 -7.75 -20.25 -25.71
N PRO A 124 -6.80 -20.15 -26.66
CA PRO A 124 -7.08 -19.76 -28.04
C PRO A 124 -8.17 -20.61 -28.73
N ARG A 125 -8.32 -21.88 -28.33
CA ARG A 125 -9.32 -22.81 -28.87
C ARG A 125 -10.77 -22.49 -28.46
N SER A 126 -10.99 -21.68 -27.43
CA SER A 126 -12.33 -21.28 -26.98
C SER A 126 -12.90 -20.06 -27.73
N GLN A 127 -12.13 -19.47 -28.65
CA GLN A 127 -12.57 -18.41 -29.56
C GLN A 127 -13.23 -18.97 -30.84
N SER A 128 -13.93 -20.10 -30.76
CA SER A 128 -14.82 -20.49 -31.86
C SER A 128 -15.96 -19.46 -31.92
N PRO A 129 -16.24 -18.84 -33.08
CA PRO A 129 -17.35 -17.90 -33.20
C PRO A 129 -18.63 -18.62 -32.77
N ALA A 130 -19.45 -17.95 -31.96
CA ALA A 130 -20.76 -18.44 -31.59
C ALA A 130 -21.48 -18.88 -32.87
N LYS A 131 -21.81 -20.17 -32.98
CA LYS A 131 -22.71 -20.63 -34.03
C LYS A 131 -24.05 -19.95 -33.76
N ASN A 132 -24.37 -18.96 -34.58
CA ASN A 132 -25.72 -18.40 -34.66
C ASN A 132 -26.68 -19.56 -34.94
N ILE A 133 -27.66 -19.74 -34.04
CA ILE A 133 -28.88 -20.53 -34.29
C ILE A 133 -29.94 -19.52 -34.72
#